data_AF-A0A937E558-F1
#
_entry.id   AF-A0A937E558-F1
#
_cell.length_a   1.000
_cell.length_b   1.000
_cell.length_c   1.000
_cell.angle_alpha   90.00
_cell.angle_beta   90.00
_cell.angle_gamma   90.00
#
_symmetry.space_group_name_H-M   'P 1'
#
loop_
_entity.id
_entity.type
_entity.pdbx_description
1 polymer ?
#
loop_
_entity_poly.entity_id
_entity_poly.type
_entity_poly.pdbx_seq_one_letter_code
_entity_poly.pdbx_strand_id
1 'polypeptide(L)'
;MPGHDTASPQDDIAYIRTLAEEGRHTPLLNGPIMVAAALIFGLASVAQWAIQAGVVDVSPWAQLWIWVAAGGLFAVALSLLIRRASARPGYSSTSNQAVGAAWSAVGFGIFASWVAFLAVGLANGDWSLMRAMPIIVFAAYGSAWTVAGTMARKGWMKLTALAAYAGAALLGVFMDTPVGYLVFAALLVFVALLPGLALMRQEPREVV
;
A
#
# COMPACT_ATOMS: atom_id res chain seq x y z
N MET A 1 -7.70 9.02 57.15
CA MET A 1 -8.35 8.49 55.92
C MET A 1 -7.98 9.44 54.80
N PRO A 2 -7.21 9.02 53.77
CA PRO A 2 -6.85 9.91 52.66
C PRO A 2 -8.11 10.18 51.82
N GLY A 3 -8.30 11.45 51.45
CA GLY A 3 -9.48 11.94 50.75
C GLY A 3 -9.65 11.29 49.38
N HIS A 4 -10.90 10.98 49.04
CA HIS A 4 -11.29 10.72 47.66
C HIS A 4 -11.10 12.01 46.86
N ASP A 5 -10.10 12.04 45.98
CA ASP A 5 -9.99 13.03 44.92
C ASP A 5 -11.26 12.94 44.06
N THR A 6 -12.20 13.86 44.28
CA THR A 6 -13.33 14.04 43.38
C THR A 6 -12.83 14.76 42.14
N ALA A 7 -12.26 14.02 41.19
CA ALA A 7 -12.11 14.52 39.83
C ALA A 7 -13.46 15.09 39.39
N SER A 8 -13.49 16.37 39.02
CA SER A 8 -14.75 16.98 38.62
C SER A 8 -15.20 16.38 37.28
N PRO A 9 -16.50 16.30 36.98
CA PRO A 9 -16.98 15.87 35.66
C PRO A 9 -16.36 16.67 34.50
N GLN A 10 -15.90 17.90 34.76
CA GLN A 10 -15.21 18.75 33.79
C GLN A 10 -13.78 18.25 33.53
N ASP A 11 -13.08 17.77 34.55
CA ASP A 11 -11.75 17.16 34.44
C ASP A 11 -11.83 15.81 33.72
N ASP A 12 -12.86 15.02 33.98
CA ASP A 12 -13.11 13.76 33.25
C ASP A 12 -13.42 14.02 31.76
N ILE A 13 -14.23 15.04 31.45
CA ILE A 13 -14.50 15.45 30.06
C ILE A 13 -13.22 15.99 29.40
N ALA A 14 -12.42 16.77 30.12
CA ALA A 14 -11.15 17.28 29.62
C ALA A 14 -10.13 16.16 29.39
N TYR A 15 -10.09 15.15 30.27
CA TYR A 15 -9.25 13.96 30.13
C TYR A 15 -9.72 13.10 28.95
N ILE A 16 -11.00 12.77 28.84
CA ILE A 16 -11.56 12.01 27.71
C ILE A 16 -11.36 12.77 26.40
N ARG A 17 -11.53 14.10 26.40
CA ARG A 17 -11.21 14.94 25.24
C ARG A 17 -9.74 14.82 24.89
N THR A 18 -8.84 15.07 25.83
CA THR A 18 -7.39 15.01 25.61
C THR A 18 -6.97 13.63 25.10
N LEU A 19 -7.47 12.55 25.69
CA LEU A 19 -7.21 11.18 25.25
C LEU A 19 -7.73 10.93 23.82
N ALA A 20 -8.92 11.45 23.50
CA ALA A 20 -9.47 11.40 22.14
C ALA A 20 -8.66 12.27 21.16
N GLU A 21 -8.10 13.39 21.59
CA GLU A 21 -7.24 14.27 20.79
C GLU A 21 -5.84 13.72 20.58
N GLU A 22 -5.26 13.06 21.57
CA GLU A 22 -3.95 12.40 21.48
C GLU A 22 -4.03 11.18 20.55
N GLY A 23 -5.10 10.39 20.64
CA GLY A 23 -5.38 9.32 19.68
C GLY A 23 -5.44 9.81 18.23
N ARG A 24 -5.92 11.04 17.99
CA ARG A 24 -6.00 11.67 16.65
C ARG A 24 -4.64 12.03 16.04
N HIS A 25 -3.60 12.22 16.84
CA HIS A 25 -2.28 12.64 16.37
C HIS A 25 -1.31 11.48 16.16
N THR A 26 -1.77 10.23 16.33
CA THR A 26 -0.94 9.05 16.13
C THR A 26 -0.46 8.96 14.67
N PRO A 27 0.85 8.96 14.40
CA PRO A 27 1.39 8.81 13.06
C PRO A 27 1.03 7.44 12.46
N LEU A 28 0.75 7.42 11.15
CA LEU A 28 0.55 6.15 10.44
C LEU A 28 1.89 5.46 10.20
N LEU A 29 1.97 4.16 10.49
CA LEU A 29 3.22 3.39 10.52
C LEU A 29 3.43 2.51 9.27
N ASN A 30 2.60 2.68 8.24
CA ASN A 30 2.66 1.87 7.01
C ASN A 30 3.68 2.40 5.98
N GLY A 31 4.36 3.51 6.25
CA GLY A 31 5.28 4.16 5.32
C GLY A 31 6.37 3.23 4.73
N PRO A 32 7.14 2.51 5.56
CA PRO A 32 8.17 1.59 5.07
C PRO A 32 7.63 0.48 4.16
N ILE A 33 6.42 -0.02 4.46
CA ILE A 33 5.77 -1.06 3.65
C ILE A 33 5.47 -0.53 2.24
N MET A 34 4.99 0.72 2.15
CA MET A 34 4.71 1.36 0.85
C MET A 34 5.97 1.59 0.03
N VAL A 35 7.06 2.01 0.67
CA VAL A 35 8.37 2.17 0.01
C VAL A 35 8.86 0.83 -0.52
N ALA A 36 8.81 -0.24 0.30
CA ALA A 36 9.21 -1.57 -0.12
C ALA A 36 8.36 -2.07 -1.32
N ALA A 37 7.04 -1.90 -1.26
CA ALA A 37 6.14 -2.25 -2.35
C ALA A 37 6.51 -1.52 -3.65
N ALA A 38 6.70 -0.20 -3.58
CA ALA A 38 7.01 0.62 -4.75
C ALA A 38 8.34 0.22 -5.40
N LEU A 39 9.38 -0.04 -4.61
CA LEU A 39 10.69 -0.43 -5.12
C LEU A 39 10.66 -1.84 -5.73
N ILE A 40 10.07 -2.81 -5.03
CA ILE A 40 10.04 -4.20 -5.47
C ILE A 40 9.19 -4.35 -6.73
N PHE A 41 7.94 -3.87 -6.69
CA PHE A 41 7.04 -4.00 -7.84
C PHE A 41 7.37 -3.02 -8.96
N GLY A 42 7.93 -1.85 -8.66
CA GLY A 42 8.45 -0.93 -9.68
C GLY A 42 9.59 -1.55 -10.47
N LEU A 43 10.56 -2.17 -9.79
CA LEU A 43 11.67 -2.88 -10.44
C LEU A 43 11.18 -4.09 -11.25
N ALA A 44 10.26 -4.89 -10.69
CA ALA A 44 9.64 -6.00 -11.41
C ALA A 44 8.94 -5.53 -12.69
N SER A 45 8.27 -4.37 -12.64
CA SER A 45 7.59 -3.78 -13.80
C SER A 45 8.58 -3.33 -14.88
N VAL A 46 9.73 -2.74 -14.51
CA VAL A 46 10.79 -2.41 -15.47
C VAL A 46 11.37 -3.67 -16.12
N ALA A 47 11.59 -4.73 -15.35
CA ALA A 47 12.04 -6.02 -15.89
C ALA A 47 11.01 -6.63 -16.85
N GLN A 48 9.73 -6.58 -16.49
CA GLN A 48 8.63 -7.05 -17.33
C GLN A 48 8.51 -6.25 -18.63
N TRP A 49 8.69 -4.92 -18.57
CA TRP A 49 8.78 -4.07 -19.76
C TRP A 49 9.92 -4.51 -20.68
N ALA A 50 11.12 -4.74 -20.14
CA ALA A 50 12.29 -5.10 -20.95
C ALA A 50 12.08 -6.40 -21.74
N ILE A 51 11.40 -7.38 -21.15
CA ILE A 51 11.01 -8.63 -21.84
C ILE A 51 9.96 -8.33 -22.91
N GLN A 52 8.88 -7.63 -22.56
CA GLN A 52 7.74 -7.38 -23.45
C GLN A 52 8.07 -6.43 -24.61
N ALA A 53 9.07 -5.56 -24.43
CA ALA A 53 9.59 -4.68 -25.48
C ALA A 53 10.63 -5.37 -26.39
N GLY A 54 11.00 -6.63 -26.12
CA GLY A 54 12.01 -7.36 -26.88
C GLY A 54 13.45 -6.87 -26.65
N VAL A 55 13.70 -6.11 -25.57
CA VAL A 55 15.05 -5.65 -25.21
C VAL A 55 15.88 -6.81 -24.67
N VAL A 56 15.22 -7.76 -23.99
CA VAL A 56 15.84 -8.97 -23.46
C VAL A 56 15.05 -10.17 -23.96
N ASP A 57 15.73 -11.09 -24.66
CA ASP A 57 15.15 -12.35 -25.11
C ASP A 57 15.36 -13.45 -24.05
N VAL A 58 14.27 -13.97 -23.52
CA VAL A 58 14.24 -14.99 -22.47
C VAL A 58 13.04 -15.90 -22.66
N SER A 59 13.06 -17.05 -21.98
CA SER A 59 11.90 -17.94 -21.91
C SER A 59 10.62 -17.19 -21.52
N PRO A 60 9.46 -17.47 -22.15
CA PRO A 60 8.17 -16.88 -21.78
C PRO A 60 7.83 -17.02 -20.29
N TRP A 61 8.31 -18.09 -19.65
CA TRP A 61 8.11 -18.35 -18.22
C TRP A 61 8.87 -17.39 -17.31
N ALA A 62 9.87 -16.67 -17.80
CA ALA A 62 10.61 -15.67 -17.03
C ALA A 62 9.69 -14.58 -16.47
N GLN A 63 8.65 -14.21 -17.22
CA GLN A 63 7.66 -13.21 -16.81
C GLN A 63 6.91 -13.64 -15.54
N LEU A 64 6.46 -14.90 -15.50
CA LEU A 64 5.82 -15.45 -14.31
C LEU A 64 6.78 -15.42 -13.11
N TRP A 65 8.01 -15.87 -13.32
CA TRP A 65 9.01 -15.93 -12.25
C TRP A 65 9.42 -14.56 -11.71
N ILE A 66 9.41 -13.50 -12.53
CA ILE A 66 9.59 -12.12 -12.07
C ILE A 66 8.53 -11.76 -11.03
N TRP A 67 7.26 -12.00 -11.33
CA TRP A 67 6.17 -11.68 -10.42
C TRP A 67 6.15 -12.57 -9.18
N VAL A 68 6.45 -13.86 -9.31
CA VAL A 68 6.59 -14.78 -8.17
C VAL A 68 7.74 -14.35 -7.25
N ALA A 69 8.90 -14.01 -7.82
CA ALA A 69 10.05 -13.53 -7.06
C ALA A 69 9.75 -12.20 -6.36
N ALA A 70 9.11 -11.25 -7.05
CA ALA A 70 8.70 -9.97 -6.48
C ALA A 70 7.68 -10.15 -5.34
N GLY A 71 6.68 -11.01 -5.53
CA GLY A 71 5.70 -11.35 -4.50
C GLY A 71 6.33 -12.02 -3.29
N GLY A 72 7.22 -12.99 -3.49
CA GLY A 72 7.96 -13.65 -2.41
C GLY A 72 8.86 -12.68 -1.64
N LEU A 73 9.63 -11.84 -2.34
CA LEU A 73 10.47 -10.81 -1.75
C LEU A 73 9.64 -9.80 -0.94
N PHE A 74 8.50 -9.36 -1.50
CA PHE A 74 7.61 -8.44 -0.81
C PHE A 74 6.94 -9.10 0.41
N ALA A 75 6.55 -10.37 0.35
CA ALA A 75 5.98 -11.08 1.50
C ALA A 75 6.98 -11.18 2.68
N VAL A 76 8.26 -11.43 2.38
CA VAL A 76 9.33 -11.40 3.39
C VAL A 76 9.50 -9.99 3.96
N ALA A 77 9.62 -8.98 3.10
CA ALA A 77 9.75 -7.59 3.52
C ALA A 77 8.55 -7.14 4.39
N LEU A 78 7.33 -7.43 3.94
CA LEU A 78 6.08 -7.13 4.64
C LEU A 78 6.07 -7.76 6.04
N SER A 79 6.42 -9.05 6.15
CA SER A 79 6.45 -9.76 7.44
C SER A 79 7.45 -9.12 8.42
N LEU A 80 8.65 -8.77 7.94
CA LEU A 80 9.66 -8.11 8.77
C LEU A 80 9.24 -6.70 9.18
N LEU A 81 8.67 -5.93 8.25
CA LEU A 81 8.23 -4.55 8.49
C LEU A 81 7.04 -4.48 9.43
N ILE A 82 6.07 -5.40 9.33
CA ILE A 82 4.95 -5.50 10.28
C ILE A 82 5.48 -5.82 11.68
N ARG A 83 6.39 -6.79 11.81
CA ARG A 83 7.00 -7.15 13.11
C ARG A 83 7.75 -5.96 13.73
N ARG A 84 8.43 -5.16 12.91
CA ARG A 84 9.09 -3.93 13.37
C ARG A 84 8.07 -2.86 13.78
N ALA A 85 7.02 -2.67 12.98
CA ALA A 85 5.97 -1.69 13.27
C ALA A 85 5.18 -2.04 14.53
N SER A 86 4.95 -3.33 14.80
CA SER A 86 4.21 -3.78 15.99
C SER A 86 4.90 -3.45 17.31
N ALA A 87 6.22 -3.21 17.29
CA ALA A 87 6.98 -2.78 18.46
C ALA A 87 6.89 -1.26 18.71
N ARG A 88 6.27 -0.49 17.81
CA ARG A 88 6.26 0.98 17.90
C ARG A 88 5.02 1.51 18.64
N PRO A 89 5.16 2.62 19.40
CA PRO A 89 4.02 3.30 19.99
C PRO A 89 2.99 3.69 18.92
N GLY A 90 1.70 3.50 19.23
CA GLY A 90 0.60 3.87 18.33
C GLY A 90 0.24 2.83 17.27
N TYR A 91 0.95 1.70 17.18
CA TYR A 91 0.57 0.58 16.30
C TYR A 91 -0.84 0.06 16.59
N SER A 92 -1.20 -0.05 17.86
CA SER A 92 -2.53 -0.49 18.32
C SER A 92 -3.60 0.60 18.29
N SER A 93 -3.29 1.81 17.79
CA SER A 93 -4.29 2.87 17.67
C SER A 93 -5.39 2.49 16.69
N THR A 94 -6.61 2.98 16.92
CA THR A 94 -7.76 2.76 16.03
C THR A 94 -7.47 3.19 14.58
N SER A 95 -6.69 4.27 14.40
CA SER A 95 -6.27 4.74 13.08
C SER A 95 -5.35 3.74 12.36
N ASN A 96 -4.28 3.29 13.02
CA ASN A 96 -3.37 2.31 12.42
C ASN A 96 -4.04 0.95 12.19
N GLN A 97 -4.95 0.51 13.07
CA GLN A 97 -5.72 -0.71 12.88
C GLN A 97 -6.67 -0.63 11.68
N ALA A 98 -7.42 0.47 11.54
CA ALA A 98 -8.33 0.65 10.40
C ALA A 98 -7.57 0.75 9.07
N VAL A 99 -6.48 1.53 9.04
CA VAL A 99 -5.63 1.66 7.85
C VAL A 99 -4.93 0.34 7.52
N GLY A 100 -4.38 -0.35 8.52
CA GLY A 100 -3.78 -1.66 8.37
C GLY A 100 -4.75 -2.72 7.85
N ALA A 101 -5.98 -2.74 8.35
CA ALA A 101 -7.04 -3.62 7.86
C ALA A 101 -7.39 -3.33 6.39
N ALA A 102 -7.53 -2.05 6.01
CA ALA A 102 -7.79 -1.66 4.63
C ALA A 102 -6.67 -2.10 3.67
N TRP A 103 -5.41 -1.87 4.03
CA TRP A 103 -4.25 -2.33 3.24
C TRP A 103 -4.15 -3.85 3.18
N SER A 104 -4.47 -4.55 4.27
CA SER A 104 -4.48 -6.01 4.30
C SER A 104 -5.55 -6.58 3.37
N ALA A 105 -6.77 -6.03 3.42
CA ALA A 105 -7.85 -6.41 2.51
C ALA A 105 -7.48 -6.17 1.04
N VAL A 106 -6.84 -5.03 0.74
CA VAL A 106 -6.29 -4.73 -0.59
C VAL A 106 -5.22 -5.75 -1.00
N GLY A 107 -4.28 -6.09 -0.12
CA GLY A 107 -3.22 -7.06 -0.40
C GLY A 107 -3.78 -8.45 -0.71
N PHE A 108 -4.70 -8.95 0.12
CA PHE A 108 -5.37 -10.23 -0.13
C PHE A 108 -6.24 -10.19 -1.39
N GLY A 109 -6.93 -9.08 -1.65
CA GLY A 109 -7.72 -8.89 -2.88
C GLY A 109 -6.85 -8.97 -4.13
N ILE A 110 -5.74 -8.24 -4.16
CA ILE A 110 -4.77 -8.28 -5.27
C ILE A 110 -4.22 -9.70 -5.46
N PHE A 111 -3.81 -10.37 -4.38
CA PHE A 111 -3.27 -11.73 -4.46
C PHE A 111 -4.30 -12.73 -4.97
N ALA A 112 -5.53 -12.69 -4.46
CA ALA A 112 -6.62 -13.55 -4.91
C ALA A 112 -6.94 -13.32 -6.39
N SER A 113 -7.03 -12.06 -6.83
CA SER A 113 -7.20 -11.72 -8.24
C SER A 113 -6.05 -12.25 -9.09
N TRP A 114 -4.80 -12.15 -8.61
CA TRP A 114 -3.62 -12.63 -9.34
C TRP A 114 -3.67 -14.14 -9.56
N VAL A 115 -3.99 -14.92 -8.51
CA VAL A 115 -4.16 -16.37 -8.61
C VAL A 115 -5.29 -16.72 -9.57
N ALA A 116 -6.44 -16.04 -9.47
CA ALA A 116 -7.58 -16.28 -10.35
C ALA A 116 -7.23 -16.02 -11.83
N PHE A 117 -6.56 -14.91 -12.12
CA PHE A 117 -6.20 -14.54 -13.50
C PHE A 117 -5.09 -15.42 -14.05
N LEU A 118 -4.17 -15.87 -13.20
CA LEU A 118 -3.16 -16.86 -13.58
C LEU A 118 -3.85 -18.17 -13.98
N ALA A 119 -4.82 -18.64 -13.19
CA ALA A 119 -5.58 -19.84 -13.52
C ALA A 119 -6.34 -19.72 -14.85
N VAL A 120 -6.97 -18.56 -15.11
CA VAL A 120 -7.63 -18.29 -16.41
C VAL A 120 -6.64 -18.32 -17.57
N GLY A 121 -5.48 -17.66 -17.41
CA GLY A 121 -4.43 -17.63 -18.44
C GLY A 121 -3.85 -19.01 -18.75
N LEU A 122 -3.64 -19.83 -17.71
CA LEU A 122 -3.17 -21.22 -17.88
C LEU A 122 -4.22 -22.13 -18.51
N ALA A 123 -5.50 -21.94 -18.17
CA ALA A 123 -6.59 -22.79 -18.68
C ALA A 123 -6.95 -22.49 -20.14
N ASN A 124 -7.00 -21.20 -20.51
CA ASN A 124 -7.56 -20.75 -21.79
C ASN A 124 -6.51 -20.18 -22.74
N GLY A 125 -5.27 -19.95 -22.28
CA GLY A 125 -4.24 -19.24 -23.04
C GLY A 125 -4.47 -17.73 -23.18
N ASP A 126 -5.56 -17.20 -22.61
CA ASP A 126 -5.87 -15.77 -22.63
C ASP A 126 -5.27 -15.05 -21.40
N TRP A 127 -4.26 -14.22 -21.67
CA TRP A 127 -3.54 -13.46 -20.66
C TRP A 127 -4.02 -12.00 -20.54
N SER A 128 -5.12 -11.63 -21.21
CA SER A 128 -5.68 -10.27 -21.18
C SER A 128 -5.97 -9.79 -19.75
N LEU A 129 -6.56 -10.66 -18.91
CA LEU A 129 -6.82 -10.37 -17.50
C LEU A 129 -5.52 -10.14 -16.71
N MET A 130 -4.48 -10.93 -17.00
CA MET A 130 -3.18 -10.75 -16.35
C MET A 130 -2.54 -9.41 -16.74
N ARG A 131 -2.68 -8.98 -18.00
CA ARG A 131 -2.24 -7.64 -18.44
C ARG A 131 -3.01 -6.51 -17.74
N ALA A 132 -4.27 -6.74 -17.37
CA ALA A 132 -5.09 -5.78 -16.64
C ALA A 132 -4.76 -5.68 -15.12
N MET A 133 -3.87 -6.52 -14.58
CA MET A 133 -3.50 -6.50 -13.15
C MET A 133 -3.13 -5.11 -12.59
N PRO A 134 -2.28 -4.30 -13.25
CA PRO A 134 -1.95 -2.95 -12.79
C PRO A 134 -3.18 -2.06 -12.54
N ILE A 135 -4.24 -2.21 -13.34
CA ILE A 135 -5.49 -1.45 -13.21
C ILE A 135 -6.18 -1.81 -11.88
N ILE A 136 -6.27 -3.11 -11.58
CA ILE A 136 -6.88 -3.61 -10.34
C ILE A 136 -6.08 -3.15 -9.12
N VAL A 137 -4.75 -3.23 -9.19
CA VAL A 137 -3.86 -2.76 -8.12
C VAL A 137 -4.12 -1.29 -7.81
N PHE A 138 -4.18 -0.43 -8.83
CA PHE A 138 -4.37 1.01 -8.64
C PHE A 138 -5.78 1.37 -8.16
N ALA A 139 -6.82 0.68 -8.64
CA ALA A 139 -8.17 0.83 -8.11
C ALA A 139 -8.24 0.44 -6.62
N ALA A 140 -7.60 -0.66 -6.23
CA ALA A 140 -7.54 -1.10 -4.84
C ALA A 140 -6.73 -0.13 -3.96
N TYR A 141 -5.61 0.40 -4.48
CA TYR A 141 -4.80 1.41 -3.80
C TYR A 141 -5.59 2.70 -3.54
N GLY A 142 -6.41 3.15 -4.50
CA GLY A 142 -7.31 4.29 -4.31
C GLY A 142 -8.24 4.08 -3.11
N SER A 143 -8.76 2.87 -2.94
CA SER A 143 -9.64 2.54 -1.81
C SER A 143 -8.91 2.58 -0.47
N ALA A 144 -7.73 1.98 -0.36
CA ALA A 144 -6.93 2.03 0.87
C ALA A 144 -6.48 3.46 1.21
N TRP A 145 -6.09 4.26 0.22
CA TRP A 145 -5.75 5.66 0.43
C TRP A 145 -6.94 6.53 0.83
N THR A 146 -8.14 6.22 0.35
CA THR A 146 -9.38 6.89 0.79
C THR A 146 -9.62 6.66 2.28
N VAL A 147 -9.46 5.42 2.75
CA VAL A 147 -9.53 5.09 4.18
C VAL A 147 -8.43 5.83 4.95
N ALA A 148 -7.18 5.75 4.50
CA ALA A 148 -6.06 6.42 5.15
C ALA A 148 -6.26 7.95 5.26
N GLY A 149 -6.68 8.61 4.19
CA GLY A 149 -6.94 10.04 4.19
C GLY A 149 -8.14 10.45 5.03
N THR A 150 -9.12 9.57 5.21
CA THR A 150 -10.27 9.78 6.11
C THR A 150 -9.85 9.63 7.57
N MET A 151 -9.12 8.57 7.91
CA MET A 151 -8.63 8.30 9.27
C MET A 151 -7.62 9.35 9.73
N ALA A 152 -6.66 9.71 8.88
CA ALA A 152 -5.63 10.70 9.21
C ALA A 152 -6.10 12.15 9.03
N ARG A 153 -7.25 12.39 8.38
CA ARG A 153 -7.78 13.72 8.01
C ARG A 153 -6.76 14.60 7.28
N LYS A 154 -5.90 13.99 6.44
CA LYS A 154 -4.90 14.71 5.65
C LYS A 154 -5.31 14.77 4.17
N GLY A 155 -5.44 15.99 3.65
CA GLY A 155 -5.87 16.23 2.26
C GLY A 155 -4.94 15.59 1.22
N TRP A 156 -3.63 15.58 1.48
CA TRP A 156 -2.66 14.98 0.54
C TRP A 156 -2.88 13.48 0.34
N MET A 157 -3.33 12.73 1.36
CA MET A 157 -3.65 11.31 1.23
C MET A 157 -4.89 11.06 0.37
N LYS A 158 -5.88 11.96 0.46
CA LYS A 158 -7.06 11.94 -0.41
C LYS A 158 -6.69 12.25 -1.86
N LEU A 159 -5.73 13.17 -2.07
CA LEU A 159 -5.18 13.43 -3.39
C LEU A 159 -4.44 12.19 -3.94
N THR A 160 -3.68 11.48 -3.10
CA THR A 160 -3.06 10.21 -3.48
C THR A 160 -4.10 9.16 -3.87
N ALA A 161 -5.24 9.08 -3.17
CA ALA A 161 -6.34 8.20 -3.56
C ALA A 161 -6.89 8.54 -4.95
N LEU A 162 -7.17 9.83 -5.21
CA LEU A 162 -7.64 10.28 -6.52
C LEU A 162 -6.60 10.00 -7.62
N ALA A 163 -5.32 10.23 -7.35
CA ALA A 163 -4.24 9.92 -8.26
C ALA A 163 -4.16 8.41 -8.55
N ALA A 164 -4.43 7.55 -7.56
CA ALA A 164 -4.47 6.11 -7.76
C ALA A 164 -5.65 5.70 -8.67
N TYR A 165 -6.85 6.23 -8.44
CA TYR A 165 -7.99 5.95 -9.32
C TYR A 165 -7.79 6.49 -10.75
N ALA A 166 -7.25 7.69 -10.89
CA ALA A 166 -6.88 8.24 -12.20
C ALA A 166 -5.79 7.40 -12.87
N GLY A 167 -4.82 6.91 -12.10
CA GLY A 167 -3.78 5.99 -12.55
C GLY A 167 -4.35 4.67 -13.06
N ALA A 168 -5.39 4.12 -12.42
CA ALA A 168 -6.08 2.92 -12.90
C ALA A 168 -6.70 3.16 -14.28
N ALA A 169 -7.40 4.28 -14.48
CA ALA A 169 -7.96 4.64 -15.78
C ALA A 169 -6.87 4.82 -16.85
N LEU A 170 -5.76 5.49 -16.49
CA LEU A 170 -4.62 5.67 -17.37
C LEU A 170 -3.98 4.34 -17.79
N LEU A 171 -3.82 3.39 -16.86
CA LEU A 171 -3.28 2.07 -17.14
C LEU A 171 -4.16 1.27 -18.11
N GLY A 172 -5.48 1.50 -18.11
CA GLY A 172 -6.39 0.94 -19.10
C GLY A 172 -6.05 1.34 -20.54
N VAL A 173 -5.57 2.56 -20.76
CA VAL A 173 -5.16 3.05 -22.09
C VAL A 173 -3.93 2.30 -22.62
N PHE A 174 -3.04 1.88 -21.73
CA PHE A 174 -1.76 1.24 -22.09
C PHE A 174 -1.75 -0.28 -21.89
N MET A 175 -2.90 -0.91 -21.61
CA MET A 175 -2.95 -2.30 -21.14
C MET A 175 -2.37 -3.34 -22.11
N ASP A 176 -2.49 -3.11 -23.42
CA ASP A 176 -1.95 -3.99 -24.46
C ASP A 176 -0.62 -3.49 -25.04
N THR A 177 0.06 -2.57 -24.33
CA THR A 177 1.37 -2.05 -24.73
C THR A 177 2.43 -2.36 -23.67
N PRO A 178 3.68 -2.70 -24.06
CA PRO A 178 4.76 -2.88 -23.10
C PRO A 178 4.99 -1.63 -22.24
N VAL A 179 4.77 -0.44 -22.81
CA VAL A 179 4.90 0.86 -22.12
C VAL A 179 4.02 0.96 -20.87
N GLY A 180 2.89 0.23 -20.82
CA GLY A 180 2.02 0.16 -19.64
C GLY A 180 2.75 -0.23 -18.36
N TYR A 181 3.78 -1.08 -18.43
CA TYR A 181 4.58 -1.46 -17.26
C TYR A 181 5.47 -0.31 -16.75
N LEU A 182 5.99 0.55 -17.65
CA LEU A 182 6.74 1.75 -17.24
C LEU A 182 5.81 2.80 -16.65
N VAL A 183 4.62 2.97 -17.24
CA VAL A 183 3.56 3.83 -16.67
C VAL A 183 3.20 3.35 -15.27
N PHE A 184 3.02 2.04 -15.07
CA PHE A 184 2.76 1.46 -13.75
C PHE A 184 3.90 1.74 -12.76
N ALA A 185 5.17 1.53 -13.15
CA ALA A 185 6.32 1.84 -12.33
C ALA A 185 6.39 3.34 -11.95
N ALA A 186 6.14 4.24 -12.90
CA ALA A 186 6.11 5.67 -12.66
C ALA A 186 4.97 6.06 -11.70
N LEU A 187 3.78 5.50 -11.88
CA LEU A 187 2.65 5.74 -11.00
C LEU A 187 2.91 5.22 -9.57
N LEU A 188 3.62 4.10 -9.39
CA LEU A 188 4.02 3.60 -8.07
C LEU A 188 4.93 4.59 -7.34
N VAL A 189 5.72 5.40 -8.05
CA VAL A 189 6.49 6.49 -7.43
C VAL A 189 5.55 7.49 -6.75
N PHE A 190 4.49 7.91 -7.43
CA PHE A 190 3.57 8.94 -6.92
C PHE A 190 2.57 8.41 -5.89
N VAL A 191 2.13 7.16 -6.01
CA VAL A 191 1.06 6.59 -5.18
C VAL A 191 1.59 5.75 -4.02
N ALA A 192 2.83 5.27 -4.08
CA ALA A 192 3.41 4.45 -3.03
C ALA A 192 4.75 4.98 -2.51
N LEU A 193 5.73 5.28 -3.37
CA LEU A 193 7.08 5.67 -2.92
C LEU A 193 7.08 7.02 -2.21
N LEU A 194 6.65 8.08 -2.88
CA LEU A 194 6.65 9.45 -2.32
C LEU A 194 5.74 9.55 -1.09
N PRO A 195 4.50 9.02 -1.11
CA PRO A 195 3.68 8.91 0.09
C PRO A 195 4.31 8.12 1.23
N GLY A 196 4.95 6.99 0.92
CA GLY A 196 5.62 6.14 1.91
C GLY A 196 6.76 6.88 2.61
N LEU A 197 7.58 7.60 1.84
CA LEU A 197 8.64 8.46 2.38
C LEU A 197 8.06 9.62 3.22
N ALA A 198 6.95 10.22 2.77
CA ALA A 198 6.27 11.27 3.52
C ALA A 198 5.71 10.77 4.87
N LEU A 199 5.20 9.54 4.90
CA LEU A 199 4.76 8.87 6.14
C LEU A 199 5.93 8.59 7.07
N MET A 200 7.03 8.01 6.56
CA MET A 200 8.23 7.71 7.35
C MET A 200 8.83 8.96 8.01
N ARG A 201 8.75 10.13 7.34
CA ARG A 201 9.21 11.41 7.90
C ARG A 201 8.35 11.91 9.07
N GLN A 202 7.12 11.42 9.21
CA GLN A 202 6.18 11.79 10.27
C GLN A 202 6.21 10.82 11.45
N GLU A 203 6.89 9.68 11.31
CA GLU A 203 7.05 8.71 12.39
C GLU A 203 7.95 9.30 13.49
N PRO A 204 7.64 9.12 14.78
CA PRO A 204 8.49 9.58 15.87
C PRO A 204 9.87 8.92 15.74
N ARG A 205 10.94 9.72 15.75
CA ARG A 205 12.30 9.18 15.80
C ARG A 205 12.47 8.47 17.15
N GLU A 206 13.02 7.26 17.13
CA GLU A 206 13.44 6.58 18.35
C GLU A 206 14.36 7.55 19.11
N VAL A 207 13.94 7.95 20.32
CA VAL A 207 14.85 8.60 21.27
C VAL A 207 15.79 7.48 21.69
N VAL A 208 17.00 7.48 21.13
CA VAL A 208 18.10 6.60 21.54
C VAL A 208 18.55 6.98 22.94
#